data_AF-A0A645G1V4-F1
#
_entry.id   AF-A0A645G1V4-F1
#
_cell.length_a   1.000
_cell.length_b   1.000
_cell.length_c   1.000
_cell.angle_alpha   90.00
_cell.angle_beta   90.00
_cell.angle_gamma   90.00
#
_symmetry.space_group_name_H-M   'P 1'
#
loop_
_entity.id
_entity.type
_entity.pdbx_description
1 polymer ?
#
loop_
_entity_poly.entity_id
_entity_poly.type
_entity_poly.pdbx_seq_one_letter_code
_entity_poly.pdbx_strand_id
1 'polypeptide(L)'
;MRKIYKLWFIPVVMLLISTFTACQSSDLELSKSVFIEDDDYPGLPEYSEWGYNTFGMYIDREVFVSSENVFPVKIIVNPDTFNITFNGLYKSGQASLRISLIGYAPTDYPELIELNDSVIDLKSSNCIVSLKYAGETTVLNIIKGSLSFKRVQNLYIDKEFAKTILSGEIEFKTFMDNEPVAITNGRFDLGVGYENFYYY
;
A
#
# COMPACT_ATOMS: atom_id res chain seq x y z
N MET A 1 31.91 -15.59 -61.97
CA MET A 1 30.68 -15.10 -61.32
C MET A 1 30.66 -15.57 -59.86
N ARG A 2 31.36 -14.86 -58.98
CA ARG A 2 31.49 -15.19 -57.55
C ARG A 2 31.74 -13.84 -56.86
N LYS A 3 31.05 -13.53 -55.76
CA LYS A 3 31.13 -12.29 -54.93
C LYS A 3 29.94 -11.31 -54.99
N ILE A 4 28.68 -11.76 -55.00
CA ILE A 4 27.54 -10.85 -54.70
C ILE A 4 26.77 -11.28 -53.44
N TYR A 5 26.78 -12.57 -53.09
CA TYR A 5 26.04 -13.13 -51.96
C TYR A 5 26.60 -12.78 -50.56
N LYS A 6 27.83 -12.26 -50.46
CA LYS A 6 28.44 -11.89 -49.16
C LYS A 6 28.05 -10.49 -48.67
N LEU A 7 27.54 -9.61 -49.53
CA LEU A 7 27.27 -8.21 -49.17
C LEU A 7 25.90 -8.00 -48.50
N TRP A 8 24.97 -8.95 -48.66
CA TRP A 8 23.61 -8.89 -48.11
C TRP A 8 23.47 -9.60 -46.76
N PHE A 9 24.46 -10.38 -46.33
CA PHE A 9 24.40 -11.08 -45.04
C PHE A 9 24.63 -10.14 -43.85
N ILE A 10 25.44 -9.10 -44.01
CA ILE A 10 25.78 -8.14 -42.96
C ILE A 10 24.56 -7.30 -42.50
N PRO A 11 23.75 -6.69 -43.40
CA PRO A 11 22.59 -5.92 -42.95
C PRO A 11 21.49 -6.79 -42.33
N VAL A 12 21.34 -8.04 -42.77
CA VAL A 12 20.34 -8.97 -42.21
C VAL A 12 20.73 -9.42 -40.79
N VAL A 13 22.02 -9.67 -40.54
CA VAL A 13 22.52 -9.99 -39.19
C VAL A 13 22.42 -8.76 -38.27
N MET A 14 22.67 -7.54 -38.77
CA MET A 14 22.50 -6.31 -37.98
C MET A 14 21.03 -6.05 -37.62
N LEU A 15 20.09 -6.34 -38.53
CA LEU A 15 18.65 -6.24 -38.29
C LEU A 15 18.16 -7.29 -37.26
N LEU A 16 18.75 -8.48 -37.25
CA LEU A 16 18.48 -9.54 -36.28
C LEU A 16 19.05 -9.25 -34.88
N ILE A 17 20.12 -8.46 -34.77
CA ILE A 17 20.67 -8.04 -33.46
C ILE A 17 19.83 -6.91 -32.84
N SER A 18 19.21 -6.05 -33.66
CA SER A 18 18.32 -4.98 -33.17
C SER A 18 16.99 -5.47 -32.55
N THR A 19 16.60 -6.72 -32.75
CA THR A 19 15.37 -7.27 -32.12
C THR A 19 15.61 -7.88 -30.74
N PHE A 20 16.86 -7.93 -30.26
CA PHE A 20 17.19 -8.50 -28.93
C PHE A 20 17.44 -7.45 -27.83
N THR A 21 17.40 -6.15 -28.13
CA THR A 21 17.60 -5.10 -27.11
C THR A 21 16.30 -4.44 -26.62
N ALA A 22 15.13 -4.97 -27.00
CA ALA A 22 13.83 -4.48 -26.53
C ALA A 22 13.22 -5.41 -25.48
N CYS A 23 13.98 -5.79 -24.46
CA CYS A 23 13.42 -6.43 -23.28
C CYS A 23 14.31 -6.13 -22.06
N GLN A 24 14.12 -4.96 -21.46
CA GLN A 24 14.41 -4.75 -20.03
C GLN A 24 13.92 -3.36 -19.62
N SER A 25 12.77 -3.34 -18.93
CA SER A 25 12.38 -2.30 -17.95
C SER A 25 10.97 -2.52 -17.36
N SER A 26 10.22 -3.56 -17.77
CA SER A 26 8.90 -3.87 -17.19
C SER A 26 8.95 -4.44 -15.77
N ASP A 27 10.05 -5.10 -15.37
CA ASP A 27 10.13 -5.78 -14.08
C ASP A 27 10.26 -4.84 -12.87
N LEU A 28 10.66 -3.58 -13.11
CA LEU A 28 10.65 -2.54 -12.08
C LEU A 28 9.30 -1.81 -11.97
N GLU A 29 8.50 -1.79 -13.05
CA GLU A 29 7.18 -1.14 -13.04
C GLU A 29 6.09 -2.03 -12.45
N LEU A 30 6.22 -3.36 -12.54
CA LEU A 30 5.35 -4.33 -11.84
C LEU A 30 5.42 -4.25 -10.30
N SER A 31 6.44 -3.59 -9.74
CA SER A 31 6.50 -3.30 -8.30
C SER A 31 5.48 -2.24 -7.85
N LYS A 32 4.98 -1.43 -8.79
CA LYS A 32 3.96 -0.41 -8.54
C LYS A 32 2.61 -0.99 -8.91
N SER A 33 1.87 -1.42 -7.89
CA SER A 33 0.53 -1.99 -8.04
C SER A 33 -0.42 -1.11 -8.86
N VAL A 34 -1.23 -1.76 -9.69
CA VAL A 34 -2.38 -1.15 -10.36
C VAL A 34 -3.54 -1.11 -9.38
N PHE A 35 -4.24 0.02 -9.31
CA PHE A 35 -5.51 0.12 -8.59
C PHE A 35 -6.58 -0.64 -9.37
N ILE A 36 -7.13 -1.70 -8.78
CA ILE A 36 -8.24 -2.48 -9.33
C ILE A 36 -9.49 -2.11 -8.53
N GLU A 37 -10.48 -1.56 -9.22
CA GLU A 37 -11.72 -1.08 -8.60
C GLU A 37 -12.68 -2.25 -8.31
N ASP A 38 -13.40 -2.15 -7.19
CA ASP A 38 -14.41 -3.14 -6.78
C ASP A 38 -15.73 -2.94 -7.54
N ASP A 39 -16.28 -4.04 -8.08
CA ASP A 39 -17.52 -4.03 -8.87
C ASP A 39 -18.76 -3.64 -8.04
N ASP A 40 -18.81 -4.02 -6.76
CA ASP A 40 -19.92 -3.74 -5.85
C ASP A 40 -19.78 -2.34 -5.21
N TYR A 41 -18.55 -1.84 -5.07
CA TYR A 41 -18.22 -0.55 -4.43
C TYR A 41 -17.27 0.31 -5.28
N PRO A 42 -17.80 1.02 -6.31
CA PRO A 42 -17.00 1.91 -7.14
C PRO A 42 -16.21 2.96 -6.34
N GLY A 43 -14.93 3.10 -6.68
CA GLY A 43 -13.94 3.97 -6.06
C GLY A 43 -13.13 3.32 -4.94
N LEU A 44 -13.49 2.10 -4.51
CA LEU A 44 -12.72 1.31 -3.56
C LEU A 44 -11.90 0.25 -4.29
N PRO A 45 -10.73 -0.16 -3.75
CA PRO A 45 -10.01 -1.28 -4.31
C PRO A 45 -10.76 -2.59 -4.05
N GLU A 46 -10.69 -3.50 -5.02
CA GLU A 46 -11.07 -4.89 -4.84
C GLU A 46 -10.25 -5.49 -3.69
N TYR A 47 -10.90 -6.24 -2.80
CA TYR A 47 -10.18 -6.97 -1.77
C TYR A 47 -9.43 -8.16 -2.38
N SER A 48 -8.11 -8.20 -2.19
CA SER A 48 -7.27 -9.32 -2.61
C SER A 48 -6.31 -9.74 -1.49
N GLU A 49 -6.00 -11.03 -1.45
CA GLU A 49 -4.97 -11.62 -0.60
C GLU A 49 -3.64 -11.83 -1.35
N TRP A 50 -3.65 -11.56 -2.65
CA TRP A 50 -2.54 -11.87 -3.55
C TRP A 50 -1.62 -10.68 -3.85
N GLY A 51 -1.89 -9.51 -3.26
CA GLY A 51 -0.98 -8.38 -3.29
C GLY A 51 -1.36 -7.33 -4.33
N TYR A 52 -1.80 -6.15 -3.88
CA TYR A 52 -1.91 -4.95 -4.71
C TYR A 52 -1.83 -3.69 -3.84
N ASN A 53 -0.69 -2.98 -3.79
CA ASN A 53 -0.43 -1.69 -3.11
C ASN A 53 -1.56 -0.65 -3.30
N THR A 54 -2.65 -0.84 -2.58
CA THR A 54 -3.89 -0.11 -2.75
C THR A 54 -4.63 -0.10 -1.42
N PHE A 55 -5.35 0.98 -1.19
CA PHE A 55 -6.34 1.01 -0.12
C PHE A 55 -7.46 1.95 -0.56
N GLY A 56 -8.62 1.75 0.03
CA GLY A 56 -9.74 2.67 -0.12
C GLY A 56 -10.66 2.57 1.06
N MET A 57 -11.26 3.70 1.42
CA MET A 57 -12.30 3.80 2.43
C MET A 57 -13.20 4.98 2.11
N TYR A 58 -14.41 4.97 2.65
CA TYR A 58 -15.24 6.17 2.69
C TYR A 58 -15.01 6.92 3.99
N ILE A 59 -14.91 8.24 3.90
CA ILE A 59 -15.11 9.16 5.03
C ILE A 59 -16.47 9.81 4.80
N ASP A 60 -17.47 9.35 5.53
CA ASP A 60 -18.90 9.49 5.27
C ASP A 60 -19.28 9.04 3.84
N ARG A 61 -19.31 9.97 2.90
CA ARG A 61 -19.68 9.72 1.49
C ARG A 61 -18.54 10.02 0.52
N GLU A 62 -17.43 10.53 1.03
CA GLU A 62 -16.29 10.95 0.24
C GLU A 62 -15.24 9.84 0.22
N VAL A 63 -14.70 9.56 -0.97
CA VAL A 63 -13.68 8.52 -1.15
C VAL A 63 -12.34 9.01 -0.64
N PHE A 64 -11.66 8.18 0.16
CA PHE A 64 -10.24 8.31 0.48
C PHE A 64 -9.51 7.07 -0.04
N VAL A 65 -8.70 7.24 -1.08
CA VAL A 65 -8.12 6.12 -1.85
C VAL A 65 -6.66 6.34 -2.17
N SER A 66 -5.90 5.25 -2.30
CA SER A 66 -4.54 5.26 -2.82
C SER A 66 -4.45 5.89 -4.22
N SER A 67 -3.30 6.48 -4.56
CA SER A 67 -3.04 7.04 -5.88
C SER A 67 -1.67 6.64 -6.39
N GLU A 68 -1.48 6.58 -7.70
CA GLU A 68 -0.20 6.22 -8.33
C GLU A 68 0.96 7.18 -7.99
N ASN A 69 0.64 8.41 -7.56
CA ASN A 69 1.62 9.46 -7.29
C ASN A 69 2.23 9.40 -5.88
N VAL A 70 1.68 8.57 -4.97
CA VAL A 70 2.11 8.52 -3.57
C VAL A 70 2.15 7.07 -3.11
N PHE A 71 3.19 6.68 -2.36
CA PHE A 71 3.23 5.36 -1.74
C PHE A 71 2.03 5.18 -0.78
N PRO A 72 1.17 4.19 -1.03
CA PRO A 72 -0.10 4.06 -0.33
C PRO A 72 0.07 3.74 1.15
N VAL A 73 1.18 3.11 1.52
CA VAL A 73 1.54 2.84 2.91
C VAL A 73 2.95 3.31 3.21
N LYS A 74 3.13 3.77 4.45
CA LYS A 74 4.44 3.94 5.09
C LYS A 74 4.36 3.41 6.52
N ILE A 75 5.29 2.54 6.87
CA ILE A 75 5.46 2.01 8.21
C ILE A 75 6.68 2.65 8.85
N ILE A 76 6.48 3.26 10.02
CA ILE A 76 7.54 3.85 10.83
C ILE A 76 7.48 3.21 12.21
N VAL A 77 8.57 2.58 12.62
CA VAL A 77 8.70 1.97 13.93
C VAL A 77 9.74 2.73 14.73
N ASN A 78 9.30 3.20 15.90
CA ASN A 78 10.17 3.66 16.97
C ASN A 78 10.28 2.53 18.02
N PRO A 79 11.23 2.57 18.97
CA PRO A 79 11.45 1.48 19.93
C PRO A 79 10.22 0.99 20.72
N ASP A 80 9.17 1.82 20.85
CA ASP A 80 7.95 1.50 21.58
C ASP A 80 6.67 1.64 20.74
N THR A 81 6.76 2.10 19.49
CA THR A 81 5.59 2.55 18.73
C THR A 81 5.68 2.15 17.26
N PHE A 82 4.73 1.34 16.84
CA PHE A 82 4.47 1.04 15.44
C PHE A 82 3.52 2.07 14.83
N ASN A 83 3.86 2.64 13.68
CA ASN A 83 3.02 3.60 12.97
C ASN A 83 2.76 3.11 11.56
N ILE A 84 1.52 2.80 11.23
CA ILE A 84 1.07 2.57 9.85
C ILE A 84 0.37 3.83 9.34
N THR A 85 0.84 4.35 8.20
CA THR A 85 0.27 5.55 7.57
C THR A 85 -0.22 5.22 6.17
N PHE A 86 -1.53 5.36 5.94
CA PHE A 86 -2.16 5.29 4.64
C PHE A 86 -2.11 6.66 3.96
N ASN A 87 -1.53 6.76 2.76
CA ASN A 87 -1.41 8.03 2.03
C ASN A 87 -2.16 7.96 0.69
N GLY A 88 -3.02 8.94 0.44
CA GLY A 88 -3.87 8.92 -0.73
C GLY A 88 -4.50 10.26 -1.05
N LEU A 89 -5.53 10.21 -1.87
CA LEU A 89 -6.36 11.36 -2.23
C LEU A 89 -7.66 11.32 -1.45
N TYR A 90 -7.99 12.44 -0.81
CA TYR A 90 -9.26 12.67 -0.14
C TYR A 90 -9.80 14.01 -0.60
N LYS A 91 -11.05 14.02 -1.09
CA LYS A 91 -11.65 15.20 -1.75
C LYS A 91 -10.72 15.71 -2.86
N SER A 92 -10.32 16.98 -2.81
CA SER A 92 -9.46 17.63 -3.80
C SER A 92 -7.96 17.58 -3.50
N GLY A 93 -7.52 16.89 -2.44
CA GLY A 93 -6.15 17.00 -1.96
C GLY A 93 -5.55 15.70 -1.42
N GLN A 94 -4.25 15.75 -1.16
CA GLN A 94 -3.55 14.64 -0.49
C GLN A 94 -3.96 14.58 0.99
N ALA A 95 -4.16 13.36 1.47
CA ALA A 95 -4.42 13.08 2.86
C ALA A 95 -3.57 11.89 3.35
N SER A 96 -3.30 11.87 4.65
CA SER A 96 -2.65 10.77 5.32
C SER A 96 -3.42 10.37 6.57
N LEU A 97 -3.85 9.12 6.66
CA LEU A 97 -4.40 8.54 7.89
C LEU A 97 -3.32 7.72 8.58
N ARG A 98 -2.91 8.11 9.78
CA ARG A 98 -1.92 7.40 10.59
C ARG A 98 -2.58 6.74 11.77
N ILE A 99 -2.22 5.48 12.00
CA ILE A 99 -2.58 4.69 13.17
C ILE A 99 -1.27 4.31 13.87
N SER A 100 -1.15 4.73 15.11
CA SER A 100 -0.01 4.46 15.98
C SER A 100 -0.43 3.45 17.05
N LEU A 101 0.34 2.37 17.20
CA LEU A 101 0.16 1.33 18.20
C LEU A 101 1.35 1.34 19.15
N ILE A 102 1.09 1.70 20.40
CA ILE A 102 2.09 1.73 21.47
C ILE A 102 2.23 0.31 22.04
N GLY A 103 3.46 -0.12 22.26
CA GLY A 103 3.82 -1.44 22.78
C GLY A 103 4.04 -2.52 21.72
N TYR A 104 3.99 -2.16 20.43
CA TYR A 104 4.34 -3.02 19.30
C TYR A 104 5.46 -2.36 18.50
N ALA A 105 6.58 -3.06 18.32
CA ALA A 105 7.77 -2.51 17.66
C ALA A 105 8.52 -3.62 16.90
N PRO A 106 8.01 -4.04 15.72
CA PRO A 106 8.71 -5.00 14.88
C PRO A 106 10.02 -4.37 14.39
N THR A 107 11.12 -5.12 14.47
CA THR A 107 12.46 -4.64 14.10
C THR A 107 12.68 -4.62 12.59
N ASP A 108 11.92 -5.44 11.86
CA ASP A 108 11.96 -5.52 10.40
C ASP A 108 10.59 -5.91 9.81
N TYR A 109 10.36 -5.63 8.53
CA TYR A 109 9.08 -5.89 7.87
C TYR A 109 8.65 -7.37 7.80
N PRO A 110 9.53 -8.39 7.74
CA PRO A 110 9.13 -9.80 7.87
C PRO A 110 8.40 -10.13 9.18
N GLU A 111 8.66 -9.37 10.25
CA GLU A 111 8.07 -9.58 11.58
C GLU A 111 6.61 -9.10 11.64
N LEU A 112 6.14 -8.36 10.64
CA LEU A 112 4.74 -7.97 10.53
C LEU A 112 3.81 -9.19 10.39
N ILE A 113 4.35 -10.38 10.11
CA ILE A 113 3.63 -11.65 10.16
C ILE A 113 2.90 -11.89 11.48
N GLU A 114 3.37 -11.30 12.58
CA GLU A 114 2.72 -11.35 13.89
C GLU A 114 1.34 -10.68 13.91
N LEU A 115 1.08 -9.78 12.96
CA LEU A 115 -0.23 -9.14 12.79
C LEU A 115 -1.25 -10.04 12.09
N ASN A 116 -0.87 -11.22 11.58
CA ASN A 116 -1.80 -12.11 10.91
C ASN A 116 -3.00 -12.48 11.81
N ASP A 117 -4.22 -12.40 11.25
CA ASP A 117 -5.49 -12.62 11.95
C ASP A 117 -5.72 -11.70 13.17
N SER A 118 -4.97 -10.60 13.29
CA SER A 118 -5.09 -9.68 14.42
C SER A 118 -6.18 -8.63 14.20
N VAL A 119 -6.74 -8.15 15.32
CA VAL A 119 -7.68 -7.04 15.36
C VAL A 119 -7.21 -6.05 16.40
N ILE A 120 -6.99 -4.81 15.98
CA ILE A 120 -6.63 -3.68 16.84
C ILE A 120 -7.89 -2.87 17.11
N ASP A 121 -8.23 -2.70 18.39
CA ASP A 121 -9.25 -1.75 18.82
C ASP A 121 -8.70 -0.32 18.74
N LEU A 122 -9.27 0.51 17.86
CA LEU A 122 -8.80 1.87 17.64
C LEU A 122 -9.19 2.83 18.78
N LYS A 123 -10.08 2.41 19.69
CA LYS A 123 -10.43 3.18 20.89
C LYS A 123 -9.51 2.87 22.08
N SER A 124 -8.67 1.84 21.97
CA SER A 124 -7.78 1.45 23.07
C SER A 124 -6.83 2.59 23.45
N SER A 125 -6.41 2.62 24.72
CA SER A 125 -5.50 3.66 25.21
C SER A 125 -4.09 3.59 24.63
N ASN A 126 -3.72 2.46 24.02
CA ASN A 126 -2.45 2.28 23.32
C ASN A 126 -2.56 2.55 21.81
N CYS A 127 -3.70 3.03 21.32
CA CYS A 127 -3.89 3.40 19.92
C CYS A 127 -4.09 4.91 19.78
N ILE A 128 -3.42 5.52 18.80
CA ILE A 128 -3.62 6.92 18.42
C ILE A 128 -3.90 6.95 16.92
N VAL A 129 -5.01 7.57 16.55
CA VAL A 129 -5.38 7.77 15.14
C VAL A 129 -5.29 9.26 14.82
N SER A 130 -4.65 9.61 13.71
CA SER A 130 -4.55 10.99 13.25
C SER A 130 -4.79 11.09 11.75
N LEU A 131 -5.47 12.15 11.33
CA LEU A 131 -5.68 12.49 9.93
C LEU A 131 -4.89 13.77 9.62
N LYS A 132 -4.08 13.71 8.57
CA LYS A 132 -3.48 14.89 7.96
C LYS A 132 -4.21 15.20 6.67
N TYR A 133 -4.76 16.41 6.55
CA TYR A 133 -5.43 16.89 5.34
C TYR A 133 -5.29 18.41 5.23
N ALA A 134 -5.16 18.94 4.01
CA ALA A 134 -4.97 20.37 3.75
C ALA A 134 -3.79 21.01 4.53
N GLY A 135 -2.76 20.21 4.86
CA GLY A 135 -1.58 20.66 5.61
C GLY A 135 -1.72 20.58 7.13
N GLU A 136 -2.94 20.44 7.65
CA GLU A 136 -3.20 20.31 9.08
C GLU A 136 -3.20 18.84 9.51
N THR A 137 -2.77 18.57 10.74
CA THR A 137 -2.79 17.22 11.34
C THR A 137 -3.66 17.25 12.59
N THR A 138 -4.69 16.41 12.61
CA THR A 138 -5.67 16.33 13.68
C THR A 138 -5.66 14.94 14.29
N VAL A 139 -5.51 14.86 15.61
CA VAL A 139 -5.70 13.61 16.35
C VAL A 139 -7.20 13.36 16.48
N LEU A 140 -7.64 12.21 16.03
CA LEU A 140 -9.04 11.84 15.94
C LEU A 140 -9.54 11.30 17.28
N ASN A 141 -10.63 11.88 17.79
CA ASN A 141 -11.31 11.36 18.97
C ASN A 141 -12.20 10.17 18.57
N ILE A 142 -11.63 8.97 18.62
CA ILE A 142 -12.32 7.73 18.25
C ILE A 142 -13.51 7.50 19.19
N ILE A 143 -14.66 7.15 18.61
CA ILE A 143 -15.86 6.73 19.33
C ILE A 143 -15.85 5.21 19.49
N LYS A 144 -15.60 4.50 18.39
CA LYS A 144 -15.42 3.04 18.30
C LYS A 144 -14.82 2.68 16.95
N GLY A 145 -14.18 1.52 16.84
CA GLY A 145 -13.77 0.97 15.55
C GLY A 145 -12.56 0.07 15.67
N SER A 146 -12.18 -0.52 14.55
CA SER A 146 -11.11 -1.50 14.50
C SER A 146 -10.31 -1.43 13.20
N LEU A 147 -9.04 -1.81 13.30
CA LEU A 147 -8.19 -2.20 12.19
C LEU A 147 -8.00 -3.72 12.27
N SER A 148 -8.42 -4.45 11.25
CA SER A 148 -8.30 -5.90 11.17
C SER A 148 -7.31 -6.28 10.08
N PHE A 149 -6.27 -7.01 10.45
CA PHE A 149 -5.36 -7.66 9.52
C PHE A 149 -5.90 -9.06 9.25
N LYS A 150 -6.62 -9.22 8.14
CA LYS A 150 -7.22 -10.50 7.76
C LYS A 150 -6.17 -11.51 7.34
N ARG A 151 -5.12 -11.05 6.68
CA ARG A 151 -4.02 -11.88 6.26
C ARG A 151 -2.74 -11.10 6.23
N VAL A 152 -1.70 -11.67 6.81
CA VAL A 152 -0.32 -11.22 6.63
C VAL A 152 0.51 -12.39 6.16
N GLN A 153 1.34 -12.18 5.14
CA GLN A 153 2.19 -13.23 4.60
C GLN A 153 3.49 -12.68 4.02
N ASN A 154 4.58 -13.41 4.23
CA ASN A 154 5.85 -13.13 3.58
C ASN A 154 5.83 -13.68 2.15
N LEU A 155 6.05 -12.82 1.17
CA LEU A 155 6.18 -13.17 -0.24
C LEU A 155 7.64 -13.52 -0.55
N TYR A 156 7.83 -14.66 -1.20
CA TYR A 156 9.13 -15.12 -1.68
C TYR A 156 9.09 -15.26 -3.21
N ILE A 157 10.12 -14.77 -3.89
CA ILE A 157 10.33 -14.92 -5.34
C ILE A 157 11.63 -15.68 -5.50
N ASP A 158 11.59 -16.83 -6.20
CA ASP A 158 12.77 -17.70 -6.37
C ASP A 158 13.48 -18.07 -5.07
N LYS A 159 12.71 -18.22 -3.98
CA LYS A 159 13.15 -18.50 -2.59
C LYS A 159 13.85 -17.33 -1.88
N GLU A 160 13.95 -16.17 -2.51
CA GLU A 160 14.39 -14.94 -1.88
C GLU A 160 13.19 -14.17 -1.37
N PHE A 161 13.31 -13.62 -0.16
CA PHE A 161 12.24 -12.82 0.42
C PHE A 161 12.10 -11.49 -0.33
N ALA A 162 10.88 -11.19 -0.77
CA ALA A 162 10.60 -10.00 -1.58
C ALA A 162 9.92 -8.89 -0.75
N LYS A 163 8.84 -9.22 -0.03
CA LYS A 163 8.01 -8.27 0.73
C LYS A 163 7.09 -8.99 1.69
N THR A 164 6.54 -8.25 2.65
CA THR A 164 5.44 -8.73 3.51
C THR A 164 4.13 -8.11 3.02
N ILE A 165 3.15 -8.96 2.72
CA ILE A 165 1.83 -8.54 2.24
C ILE A 165 0.90 -8.40 3.44
N LEU A 166 0.26 -7.23 3.57
CA LEU A 166 -0.77 -6.94 4.57
C LEU A 166 -2.10 -6.74 3.86
N SER A 167 -3.06 -7.63 4.10
CA SER A 167 -4.44 -7.50 3.60
C SER A 167 -5.40 -7.39 4.77
N GLY A 168 -6.36 -6.47 4.68
CA GLY A 168 -7.28 -6.27 5.77
C GLY A 168 -8.33 -5.18 5.58
N GLU A 169 -8.98 -4.85 6.69
CA GLU A 169 -10.12 -3.96 6.75
C GLU A 169 -9.97 -2.92 7.86
N ILE A 170 -10.56 -1.75 7.66
CA ILE A 170 -10.62 -0.68 8.66
C ILE A 170 -12.02 -0.04 8.66
N GLU A 171 -12.59 0.10 9.85
CA GLU A 171 -13.85 0.81 10.05
C GLU A 171 -13.87 1.46 11.43
N PHE A 172 -14.23 2.75 11.50
CA PHE A 172 -14.35 3.44 12.78
C PHE A 172 -15.26 4.66 12.71
N LYS A 173 -15.72 5.12 13.88
CA LYS A 173 -16.43 6.38 14.07
C LYS A 173 -15.57 7.33 14.88
N THR A 174 -15.57 8.59 14.52
CA THR A 174 -14.77 9.65 15.16
C THR A 174 -15.53 10.97 15.14
N PHE A 175 -14.90 12.02 15.68
CA PHE A 175 -15.28 13.40 15.42
C PHE A 175 -14.33 14.06 14.42
N MET A 176 -14.87 14.84 13.49
CA MET A 176 -14.16 15.80 12.65
C MET A 176 -14.95 17.12 12.69
N ASP A 177 -14.28 18.24 12.95
CA ASP A 177 -14.93 19.55 13.13
C ASP A 177 -16.08 19.53 14.16
N ASN A 178 -15.92 18.76 15.24
CA ASN A 178 -16.91 18.48 16.29
C ASN A 178 -18.18 17.75 15.84
N GLU A 179 -18.26 17.29 14.60
CA GLU A 179 -19.35 16.47 14.09
C GLU A 179 -18.94 14.98 14.04
N PRO A 180 -19.86 14.06 14.37
CA PRO A 180 -19.59 12.63 14.28
C PRO A 180 -19.49 12.21 12.81
N VAL A 181 -18.36 11.59 12.45
CA VAL A 181 -18.05 11.12 11.10
C VAL A 181 -17.77 9.62 11.13
N ALA A 182 -18.24 8.90 10.12
CA ALA A 182 -17.99 7.47 9.97
C ALA A 182 -16.94 7.22 8.87
N ILE A 183 -15.95 6.38 9.17
CA ILE A 183 -15.02 5.83 8.19
C ILE A 183 -15.44 4.39 7.96
N THR A 184 -15.90 4.08 6.76
CA THR A 184 -16.55 2.80 6.42
C THR A 184 -15.97 2.15 5.17
N ASN A 185 -16.19 0.85 5.05
CA ASN A 185 -15.72 0.02 3.94
C ASN A 185 -14.21 0.17 3.66
N GLY A 186 -13.43 0.38 4.71
CA GLY A 186 -11.99 0.50 4.55
C GLY A 186 -11.40 -0.86 4.22
N ARG A 187 -10.68 -0.93 3.11
CA ARG A 187 -9.99 -2.13 2.62
C ARG A 187 -8.59 -1.76 2.21
N PHE A 188 -7.65 -2.66 2.46
CA PHE A 188 -6.28 -2.48 2.03
C PHE A 188 -5.67 -3.82 1.65
N ASP A 189 -4.82 -3.77 0.64
CA ASP A 189 -3.87 -4.81 0.26
C ASP A 189 -2.54 -4.08 0.03
N LEU A 190 -1.50 -4.41 0.79
CA LEU A 190 -0.30 -3.59 0.86
C LEU A 190 0.95 -4.45 0.88
N GLY A 191 1.86 -4.21 -0.06
CA GLY A 191 3.22 -4.71 0.00
C GLY A 191 4.09 -3.81 0.86
N VAL A 192 4.72 -4.39 1.88
CA VAL A 192 5.70 -3.74 2.74
C VAL A 192 7.09 -4.31 2.44
N GLY A 193 8.03 -3.42 2.17
CA GLY A 193 9.41 -3.71 1.81
C GLY A 193 10.38 -2.64 2.29
N TYR A 194 11.60 -2.70 1.80
CA TYR A 194 12.66 -1.73 2.10
C TYR A 194 12.25 -0.28 1.77
N GLU A 195 11.42 -0.09 0.75
CA GLU A 195 11.00 1.21 0.25
C GLU A 195 10.03 1.96 1.16
N ASN A 196 9.33 1.26 2.07
CA ASN A 196 8.25 1.85 2.85
C ASN A 196 8.23 1.42 4.33
N PHE A 197 9.17 0.60 4.78
CA PHE A 197 9.40 0.29 6.19
C PHE A 197 10.63 1.04 6.72
N TYR A 198 10.48 1.73 7.84
CA TYR A 198 11.55 2.49 8.48
C TYR A 198 11.58 2.18 9.98
N TYR A 199 12.74 1.79 10.48
CA TYR A 199 13.01 1.63 11.92
C TYR A 199 14.05 2.68 12.33
N TYR A 200 13.75 3.55 13.30
CA TYR A 200 14.71 4.55 13.82
C TYR A 200 14.47 4.97 15.28
#